data_AF-A0A3M6U2D7-F1
#
_entry.id   AF-A0A3M6U2D7-F1
#
_cell.length_a   1.000
_cell.length_b   1.000
_cell.length_c   1.000
_cell.angle_alpha   90.00
_cell.angle_beta   90.00
_cell.angle_gamma   90.00
#
_symmetry.space_group_name_H-M   'P 1'
#
loop_
_entity.id
_entity.type
_entity.pdbx_description
1 polymer ?
#
loop_
_entity_poly.entity_id
_entity_poly.type
_entity_poly.pdbx_seq_one_letter_code
_entity_poly.pdbx_strand_id
1 'polypeptide(L)'
;MQIVSAHQAISPSAHQATNMLLLQEEGHLISSCFEKWRVAQKQNSVEPKPNGFISKPLPLYDQLAKLHIDDLSVGESIIPPVTSVRNLGSWFDQNLSMIPHITKICRAASFHIYNIRRIRKYLKSFLIAAPALWNSLPASVRDIDNFLVFKRTIKTYLF
;
A
#
# COMPACT_ATOMS: atom_id res chain seq x y z
N MET A 1 56.25 20.37 -5.11
CA MET A 1 55.02 21.14 -5.39
C MET A 1 54.15 20.31 -6.32
N GLN A 2 52.81 20.35 -6.13
CA GLN A 2 51.74 19.52 -6.72
C GLN A 2 51.40 18.28 -5.86
N ILE A 3 50.47 18.39 -4.90
CA ILE A 3 48.98 18.42 -4.92
C ILE A 3 48.40 17.01 -4.80
N VAL A 4 47.93 16.75 -3.57
CA VAL A 4 47.16 15.58 -3.11
C VAL A 4 45.74 15.68 -3.69
N SER A 5 45.25 14.63 -4.35
CA SER A 5 43.82 14.49 -4.67
C SER A 5 43.19 13.46 -3.74
N ALA A 6 42.49 13.96 -2.72
CA ALA A 6 41.61 13.18 -1.87
C ALA A 6 40.26 13.03 -2.58
N HIS A 7 39.97 11.84 -3.08
CA HIS A 7 38.61 11.45 -3.48
C HIS A 7 37.74 11.40 -2.22
N GLN A 8 36.95 12.46 -1.99
CA GLN A 8 35.88 12.44 -1.00
C GLN A 8 34.72 11.57 -1.52
N ALA A 9 34.65 10.35 -0.99
CA ALA A 9 33.44 9.55 -1.04
C ALA A 9 32.38 10.22 -0.14
N ILE A 10 31.40 10.88 -0.76
CA ILE A 10 30.23 11.43 -0.07
C ILE A 10 29.40 10.23 0.40
N SER A 11 29.53 9.88 1.68
CA SER A 11 28.69 8.90 2.33
C SER A 11 27.24 9.40 2.38
N PRO A 12 26.24 8.58 2.01
CA PRO A 12 24.84 8.98 2.12
C PRO A 12 24.49 9.19 3.61
N SER A 13 23.95 10.38 3.91
CA SER A 13 23.45 10.75 5.24
C SER A 13 22.62 9.61 5.85
N ALA A 14 22.89 9.24 7.10
CA ALA A 14 22.25 8.11 7.79
C ALA A 14 20.70 8.11 7.66
N HIS A 15 20.07 9.29 7.58
CA HIS A 15 18.63 9.44 7.36
C HIS A 15 18.12 9.08 5.96
N GLN A 16 18.94 9.18 4.91
CA GLN A 16 18.57 8.72 3.56
C GLN A 16 18.60 7.19 3.49
N ALA A 17 19.57 6.56 4.16
CA ALA A 17 19.67 5.10 4.27
C ALA A 17 18.49 4.51 5.08
N THR A 18 18.09 5.12 6.20
CA THR A 18 16.94 4.66 6.99
C THR A 18 15.63 4.72 6.19
N ASN A 19 15.45 5.77 5.38
CA ASN A 19 14.24 5.93 4.58
C ASN A 19 14.18 5.00 3.36
N MET A 20 15.33 4.60 2.80
CA MET A 20 15.39 3.56 1.77
C MET A 20 15.10 2.17 2.36
N LEU A 21 15.66 1.86 3.54
CA LEU A 21 15.40 0.59 4.24
C LEU A 21 13.93 0.43 4.64
N LEU A 22 13.30 1.48 5.19
CA LEU A 22 11.89 1.44 5.58
C LEU A 22 10.94 1.23 4.39
N LEU A 23 11.23 1.82 3.22
CA LEU A 23 10.43 1.61 2.01
C LEU A 23 10.61 0.21 1.41
N GLN A 24 11.78 -0.39 1.63
CA GLN A 24 12.09 -1.75 1.19
C GLN A 24 11.45 -2.79 2.13
N GLU A 25 11.39 -2.52 3.43
CA GLU A 25 10.71 -3.35 4.42
C GLU A 25 9.18 -3.33 4.27
N GLU A 26 8.54 -2.18 4.02
CA GLU A 26 7.09 -2.11 3.84
C GLU A 26 6.62 -2.84 2.57
N GLY A 27 7.39 -2.77 1.48
CA GLY A 27 7.14 -3.58 0.27
C GLY A 27 7.31 -5.09 0.52
N HIS A 28 8.28 -5.45 1.36
CA HIS A 28 8.53 -6.83 1.75
C HIS A 28 7.43 -7.39 2.65
N LEU A 29 6.82 -6.58 3.52
CA LEU A 29 5.72 -7.01 4.38
C LEU A 29 4.44 -7.31 3.58
N ILE A 30 4.10 -6.49 2.59
CA ILE A 30 2.92 -6.73 1.72
C ILE A 30 3.16 -7.97 0.84
N SER A 31 4.35 -8.11 0.26
CA SER A 31 4.74 -9.30 -0.52
C SER A 31 4.75 -10.56 0.35
N SER A 32 5.29 -10.48 1.57
CA SER A 32 5.33 -11.60 2.52
C SER A 32 3.94 -11.99 3.01
N CYS A 33 3.06 -11.03 3.31
CA CYS A 33 1.67 -11.32 3.65
C CYS A 33 0.92 -11.96 2.47
N PHE A 34 1.18 -11.50 1.24
CA PHE A 34 0.59 -12.10 0.04
C PHE A 34 1.13 -13.52 -0.21
N GLU A 35 2.42 -13.76 0.03
CA GLU A 35 3.03 -15.09 -0.06
C GLU A 35 2.49 -16.03 1.02
N LYS A 36 2.39 -15.56 2.27
CA LYS A 36 1.81 -16.33 3.38
C LYS A 36 0.35 -16.67 3.11
N TRP A 37 -0.43 -15.74 2.56
CA TRP A 37 -1.80 -16.00 2.14
C TRP A 37 -1.87 -17.00 0.98
N ARG A 38 -1.00 -16.86 -0.02
CA ARG A 38 -0.90 -17.80 -1.16
C ARG A 38 -0.51 -19.22 -0.70
N VAL A 39 0.43 -19.34 0.24
CA VAL A 39 0.84 -20.61 0.86
C VAL A 39 -0.29 -21.20 1.69
N ALA A 40 -1.02 -20.38 2.45
CA ALA A 40 -2.18 -20.86 3.22
C ALA A 40 -3.33 -21.34 2.31
N GLN A 41 -3.54 -20.70 1.15
CA GLN A 41 -4.47 -21.17 0.12
C GLN A 41 -4.02 -22.51 -0.50
N LYS A 42 -2.72 -22.66 -0.73
CA LYS A 42 -2.11 -23.90 -1.21
C LYS A 42 -2.17 -25.04 -0.18
N GLN A 43 -2.13 -24.74 1.12
CA GLN A 43 -2.34 -25.74 2.17
C GLN A 43 -3.80 -26.19 2.32
N ASN A 44 -4.75 -25.32 1.94
CA ASN A 44 -6.17 -25.68 1.86
C ASN A 44 -6.58 -26.35 0.53
N SER A 45 -5.69 -26.38 -0.46
CA SER A 45 -5.85 -27.15 -1.71
C SER A 45 -4.85 -28.30 -1.74
N VAL A 46 -5.33 -29.51 -1.45
CA VAL A 46 -4.57 -30.77 -1.42
C VAL A 46 -3.55 -30.87 -2.57
N GLU A 47 -2.25 -30.86 -2.25
CA GLU A 47 -1.18 -31.32 -3.16
C GLU A 47 -0.64 -32.70 -2.71
N PRO A 48 -0.25 -33.58 -3.66
CA PRO A 48 0.09 -34.97 -3.37
C PRO A 48 1.48 -35.09 -2.71
N LYS A 49 1.58 -35.87 -1.63
CA LYS A 49 2.85 -36.19 -0.96
C LYS A 49 3.65 -37.21 -1.78
N PRO A 50 4.99 -37.14 -1.78
CA PRO A 50 5.86 -37.92 -2.67
C PRO A 50 5.95 -39.42 -2.33
N ASN A 51 5.31 -39.87 -1.24
CA ASN A 51 5.50 -41.21 -0.70
C ASN A 51 4.16 -41.89 -0.45
N GLY A 52 3.54 -42.43 -1.51
CA GLY A 52 2.77 -43.68 -1.55
C GLY A 52 1.61 -43.96 -0.57
N PHE A 53 1.28 -43.07 0.37
CA PHE A 53 0.12 -43.22 1.25
C PHE A 53 -0.91 -42.19 0.84
N ILE A 54 -1.89 -42.65 0.06
CA ILE A 54 -3.13 -41.91 -0.19
C ILE A 54 -3.78 -41.72 1.18
N SER A 55 -3.68 -40.52 1.75
CA SER A 55 -4.63 -40.09 2.76
C SER A 55 -5.99 -40.16 2.09
N LYS A 56 -6.81 -41.15 2.46
CA LYS A 56 -8.20 -41.21 2.03
C LYS A 56 -8.80 -39.82 2.30
N PRO A 57 -9.41 -39.17 1.31
CA PRO A 57 -10.08 -37.89 1.55
C PRO A 57 -11.05 -38.08 2.73
N LEU A 58 -11.17 -37.06 3.59
CA LEU A 58 -12.23 -37.05 4.60
C LEU A 58 -13.55 -37.39 3.88
N PRO A 59 -14.42 -38.25 4.46
CA PRO A 59 -15.61 -38.78 3.78
C PRO A 59 -16.58 -37.70 3.26
N LEU A 60 -16.44 -36.45 3.72
CA LEU A 60 -17.19 -35.29 3.24
C LEU A 60 -16.74 -34.79 1.86
N TYR A 61 -15.46 -34.89 1.51
CA TYR A 61 -14.94 -34.36 0.24
C TYR A 61 -15.38 -35.20 -0.97
N ASP A 62 -15.42 -36.53 -0.82
CA ASP A 62 -15.94 -37.45 -1.85
C ASP A 62 -17.47 -37.32 -2.04
N GLN A 63 -18.19 -36.74 -1.07
CA GLN A 63 -19.61 -36.40 -1.22
C GLN A 63 -19.80 -35.10 -2.00
N LEU A 64 -18.92 -34.12 -1.84
CA LEU A 64 -18.95 -32.86 -2.59
C LEU A 64 -18.65 -33.06 -4.08
N ALA A 65 -17.72 -33.95 -4.43
CA ALA A 65 -17.41 -34.26 -5.83
C ALA A 65 -18.57 -34.92 -6.59
N LYS A 66 -19.55 -35.49 -5.87
CA LYS A 66 -20.77 -36.10 -6.45
C LYS A 66 -21.89 -35.10 -6.65
N LEU A 67 -21.77 -33.88 -6.12
CA LEU A 67 -22.77 -32.84 -6.25
C LEU A 67 -22.43 -31.96 -7.46
N HIS A 68 -22.86 -32.41 -8.63
CA HIS A 68 -22.95 -31.53 -9.80
C HIS A 68 -24.24 -30.71 -9.65
N ILE A 69 -24.12 -29.51 -9.08
CA ILE A 69 -25.27 -28.60 -8.93
C ILE A 69 -25.37 -27.81 -10.23
N ASP A 70 -26.16 -28.33 -11.15
CA ASP A 70 -26.44 -27.68 -12.44
C ASP A 70 -27.23 -26.39 -12.26
N ASP A 71 -28.19 -26.38 -11.32
CA ASP A 71 -29.03 -25.24 -11.01
C ASP A 71 -29.54 -25.35 -9.56
N LEU A 72 -29.68 -24.21 -8.86
CA LEU A 72 -30.29 -24.14 -7.52
C LEU A 72 -31.68 -23.51 -7.62
N SER A 73 -32.74 -24.27 -7.36
CA SER A 73 -34.09 -23.71 -7.28
C SER A 73 -34.37 -23.10 -5.90
N VAL A 74 -34.66 -21.80 -5.85
CA VAL A 74 -35.15 -21.11 -4.65
C VAL A 74 -36.59 -20.64 -4.93
N GLY A 75 -37.57 -21.35 -4.36
CA GLY A 75 -38.98 -21.12 -4.68
C GLY A 75 -39.28 -21.47 -6.14
N GLU A 76 -39.74 -20.49 -6.93
CA GLU A 76 -39.99 -20.63 -8.37
C GLU A 76 -38.79 -20.17 -9.24
N SER A 77 -37.72 -19.66 -8.62
CA SER A 77 -36.55 -19.14 -9.33
C SER A 77 -35.46 -20.20 -9.47
N ILE A 78 -34.90 -20.35 -10.67
CA ILE A 78 -33.78 -21.22 -10.98
C ILE A 78 -32.51 -20.36 -10.99
N ILE A 79 -31.55 -20.66 -10.12
CA ILE A 79 -30.28 -19.95 -9.98
C ILE A 79 -29.18 -20.79 -10.64
N PRO A 80 -28.74 -20.44 -11.86
CA PRO A 80 -27.64 -21.15 -12.50
C PRO A 80 -26.29 -20.83 -11.83
N PRO A 81 -25.32 -21.74 -11.84
CA PRO A 81 -23.98 -21.51 -11.35
C PRO A 81 -23.32 -20.40 -12.16
N VAL A 82 -22.78 -19.41 -11.45
CA VAL A 82 -22.11 -18.25 -12.02
C VAL A 82 -20.66 -18.21 -11.57
N THR A 83 -19.78 -17.85 -12.49
CA THR A 83 -18.32 -17.84 -12.26
C THR A 83 -17.86 -16.68 -11.37
N SER A 84 -18.71 -15.68 -11.17
CA SER A 84 -18.48 -14.62 -10.20
C SER A 84 -19.79 -14.03 -9.67
N VAL A 85 -19.82 -13.73 -8.38
CA VAL A 85 -20.96 -13.11 -7.69
C VAL A 85 -20.48 -11.88 -6.94
N ARG A 86 -21.28 -10.82 -6.99
CA ARG A 86 -21.12 -9.68 -6.09
C ARG A 86 -21.97 -9.89 -4.85
N ASN A 87 -21.32 -10.00 -3.69
CA ASN A 87 -22.01 -10.08 -2.40
C ASN A 87 -21.50 -8.95 -1.48
N LEU A 88 -22.42 -8.14 -0.95
CA LEU A 88 -22.15 -6.99 -0.08
C LEU A 88 -21.06 -6.04 -0.62
N GLY A 89 -21.00 -5.88 -1.94
CA GLY A 89 -20.05 -5.00 -2.63
C GLY A 89 -18.70 -5.64 -3.00
N SER A 90 -18.41 -6.84 -2.52
CA SER A 90 -17.22 -7.62 -2.87
C SER A 90 -17.52 -8.63 -3.97
N TRP A 91 -16.60 -8.78 -4.91
CA TRP A 91 -16.67 -9.82 -5.94
C TRP A 91 -16.01 -11.08 -5.42
N PHE A 92 -16.73 -12.20 -5.53
CA PHE A 92 -16.26 -13.54 -5.27
C PHE A 92 -16.17 -14.27 -6.61
N ASP A 93 -15.11 -15.05 -6.80
CA ASP A 93 -15.02 -15.97 -7.93
C ASP A 93 -15.64 -17.34 -7.56
N GLN A 94 -15.68 -18.25 -8.53
CA GLN A 94 -16.17 -19.61 -8.35
C GLN A 94 -15.44 -20.39 -7.23
N ASN A 95 -14.22 -20.01 -6.92
CA ASN A 95 -13.40 -20.62 -5.87
C ASN A 95 -13.49 -19.86 -4.54
N LEU A 96 -14.41 -18.88 -4.43
CA LEU A 96 -14.54 -17.95 -3.30
C LEU A 96 -13.22 -17.24 -2.94
N SER A 97 -12.33 -17.08 -3.92
CA SER A 97 -11.06 -16.38 -3.75
C SER A 97 -11.30 -14.88 -3.66
N MET A 98 -10.75 -14.26 -2.61
CA MET A 98 -10.89 -12.83 -2.34
C MET A 98 -9.80 -11.99 -3.05
N ILE A 99 -9.09 -12.57 -4.03
CA ILE A 99 -7.92 -11.95 -4.69
C ILE A 99 -8.23 -10.56 -5.26
N PRO A 100 -9.37 -10.32 -5.96
CA PRO A 100 -9.67 -9.00 -6.51
C PRO A 100 -9.83 -7.93 -5.42
N HIS A 101 -10.51 -8.28 -4.32
CA HIS A 101 -10.74 -7.38 -3.21
C HIS A 101 -9.44 -7.06 -2.45
N ILE A 102 -8.63 -8.10 -2.16
CA ILE A 102 -7.31 -7.94 -1.52
C ILE A 102 -6.43 -7.03 -2.37
N THR A 103 -6.35 -7.29 -3.68
CA THR A 103 -5.53 -6.49 -4.61
C THR A 103 -5.97 -5.03 -4.62
N LYS A 104 -7.28 -4.77 -4.61
CA LYS A 104 -7.84 -3.41 -4.55
C LYS A 104 -7.41 -2.67 -3.28
N ILE A 105 -7.52 -3.32 -2.11
CA ILE A 105 -7.11 -2.73 -0.83
C ILE A 105 -5.60 -2.45 -0.81
N CYS A 106 -4.78 -3.42 -1.23
CA CYS A 106 -3.33 -3.25 -1.27
C CYS A 106 -2.91 -2.08 -2.17
N ARG A 107 -3.53 -1.94 -3.36
CA ARG A 107 -3.25 -0.80 -4.25
C ARG A 107 -3.63 0.54 -3.61
N ALA A 108 -4.76 0.61 -2.93
CA ALA A 108 -5.19 1.82 -2.22
C ALA A 108 -4.22 2.18 -1.09
N ALA A 109 -3.83 1.21 -0.26
CA ALA A 109 -2.88 1.41 0.83
C ALA A 109 -1.53 1.93 0.32
N SER A 110 -0.96 1.29 -0.71
CA SER A 110 0.29 1.73 -1.34
C SER A 110 0.21 3.15 -1.90
N PHE A 111 -0.93 3.51 -2.50
CA PHE A 111 -1.16 4.86 -2.99
C PHE A 111 -1.18 5.90 -1.85
N HIS A 112 -1.82 5.59 -0.73
CA HIS A 112 -1.85 6.50 0.44
C HIS A 112 -0.47 6.66 1.07
N ILE A 113 0.29 5.57 1.24
CA ILE A 113 1.68 5.63 1.73
C ILE A 113 2.55 6.49 0.79
N TYR A 114 2.39 6.32 -0.53
CA TYR A 114 3.09 7.13 -1.50
C TYR A 114 2.76 8.63 -1.36
N ASN A 115 1.49 8.98 -1.14
CA ASN A 115 1.08 10.38 -0.91
C ASN A 115 1.71 10.96 0.36
N ILE A 116 1.72 10.20 1.46
CA ILE A 116 2.38 10.61 2.71
C ILE A 116 3.87 10.87 2.47
N ARG A 117 4.55 9.99 1.75
CA ARG A 117 5.97 10.16 1.40
C ARG A 117 6.21 11.43 0.59
N ARG A 118 5.31 11.80 -0.31
CA ARG A 118 5.42 13.02 -1.14
C ARG A 118 5.29 14.30 -0.31
N ILE A 119 4.39 14.35 0.66
CA ILE A 119 4.17 15.55 1.48
C ILE A 119 5.25 15.72 2.56
N ARG A 120 5.87 14.62 3.02
CA ARG A 120 6.83 14.62 4.12
C ARG A 120 7.98 15.61 3.97
N LYS A 121 8.48 15.83 2.75
CA LYS A 121 9.57 16.78 2.48
C LYS A 121 9.20 18.24 2.77
N TYR A 122 7.91 18.58 2.71
CA TYR A 122 7.44 19.94 2.98
C TYR A 122 7.15 20.17 4.47
N LEU A 123 6.98 19.12 5.27
CA LEU A 123 6.66 19.25 6.70
C LEU A 123 7.71 20.06 7.46
N LYS A 124 9.00 19.86 7.18
CA LYS A 124 10.07 20.67 7.81
C LYS A 124 9.97 22.15 7.45
N SER A 125 9.63 22.45 6.19
CA SER A 125 9.46 23.82 5.73
C SER A 125 8.28 24.50 6.43
N PHE A 126 7.15 23.79 6.59
CA PHE A 126 5.97 24.34 7.26
C PHE A 126 6.07 24.39 8.79
N LEU A 127 6.71 23.42 9.44
CA LEU A 127 6.76 23.32 10.90
C LEU A 127 7.89 24.15 11.52
N ILE A 128 9.01 24.33 10.80
CA ILE A 128 10.21 24.97 11.35
C ILE A 128 10.51 26.26 10.59
N ALA A 129 10.70 26.17 9.27
CA ALA A 129 11.16 27.32 8.50
C ALA A 129 10.10 28.41 8.39
N ALA A 130 8.82 28.06 8.19
CA ALA A 130 7.75 29.03 8.03
C ALA A 130 7.48 29.86 9.30
N PRO A 131 7.37 29.27 10.52
CA PRO A 131 7.25 30.06 11.75
C PRO A 131 8.49 30.88 12.06
N ALA A 132 9.69 30.33 11.84
CA ALA A 132 10.94 31.07 12.04
C ALA A 132 11.02 32.28 11.10
N LEU A 133 10.69 32.09 9.83
CA LEU A 133 10.63 33.17 8.84
C LEU A 133 9.56 34.20 9.22
N TRP A 134 8.34 33.77 9.55
CA TRP A 134 7.26 34.66 9.97
C TRP A 134 7.66 35.52 11.17
N ASN A 135 8.29 34.93 12.19
CA ASN A 135 8.71 35.64 13.39
C ASN A 135 9.90 36.59 13.15
N SER A 136 10.71 36.35 12.10
CA SER A 136 11.76 37.28 11.69
C SER A 136 11.25 38.52 10.94
N LEU A 137 9.98 38.51 10.49
CA LEU A 137 9.40 39.64 9.76
C LEU A 137 9.08 40.81 10.71
N PRO A 138 9.36 42.07 10.28
CA PRO A 138 8.95 43.25 11.02
C PRO A 138 7.42 43.34 11.15
N ALA A 139 6.94 43.96 12.22
CA ALA A 139 5.50 44.10 12.50
C ALA A 139 4.75 44.76 11.33
N SER A 140 5.36 45.76 10.69
CA SER A 140 4.83 46.44 9.51
C SER A 140 4.52 45.52 8.32
N VAL A 141 5.13 44.34 8.24
CA VAL A 141 4.85 43.32 7.21
C VAL A 141 3.84 42.28 7.70
N ARG A 142 3.89 41.93 8.99
CA ARG A 142 2.96 40.95 9.60
C ARG A 142 1.54 41.49 9.76
N ASP A 143 1.39 42.80 9.96
CA ASP A 143 0.10 43.45 10.19
C ASP A 143 -0.63 43.81 8.88
N ILE A 144 -0.05 43.48 7.72
CA ILE A 144 -0.67 43.77 6.42
C ILE A 144 -1.87 42.82 6.19
N ASP A 145 -3.05 43.38 6.07
CA ASP A 145 -4.32 42.69 5.81
C ASP A 145 -4.59 42.46 4.31
N ASN A 146 -3.93 43.24 3.44
CA ASN A 146 -4.07 43.13 2.00
C ASN A 146 -3.03 42.19 1.38
N PHE A 147 -3.49 41.05 0.82
CA PHE A 147 -2.62 40.05 0.20
C PHE A 147 -1.70 40.59 -0.90
N LEU A 148 -2.19 41.49 -1.76
CA LEU A 148 -1.39 42.04 -2.86
C LEU A 148 -0.27 42.95 -2.34
N VAL A 149 -0.56 43.75 -1.32
CA VAL A 149 0.42 44.60 -0.64
C VAL A 149 1.43 43.73 0.11
N PHE A 150 0.96 42.75 0.89
CA PHE A 150 1.79 41.80 1.61
C PHE A 150 2.79 41.10 0.69
N LYS A 151 2.31 40.54 -0.44
CA LYS A 151 3.16 39.85 -1.42
C LYS A 151 4.23 40.76 -2.01
N ARG A 152 3.91 42.03 -2.30
CA ARG A 152 4.87 43.02 -2.80
C ARG A 152 5.93 43.32 -1.74
N THR A 153 5.50 43.63 -0.52
CA THR A 153 6.39 44.02 0.58
C THR A 153 7.29 42.87 1.02
N ILE A 154 6.77 41.65 1.12
CA ILE A 154 7.59 40.45 1.41
C ILE A 154 8.65 40.25 0.34
N LYS A 155 8.30 40.44 -0.94
CA LYS A 155 9.25 40.26 -2.04
C LYS A 155 10.41 41.24 -1.90
N THR A 156 10.13 42.51 -1.61
CA THR A 156 11.14 43.54 -1.38
C THR A 156 11.96 43.31 -0.11
N TYR A 157 11.39 42.67 0.91
CA TYR A 157 12.10 42.38 2.16
C TYR A 157 13.08 41.21 2.02
N LEU A 158 12.75 40.20 1.20
CA LEU A 158 13.53 38.98 1.03
C LEU A 158 14.48 38.98 -0.17
N PHE A 159 14.29 39.88 -1.14
CA PHE A 159 15.07 39.99 -2.38
C PHE A 159 15.34 41.45 -2.73
#